data_AF-M5S1M0-F1
#
_entry.id   AF-M5S1M0-F1
#
_cell.length_a   1.000
_cell.length_b   1.000
_cell.length_c   1.000
_cell.angle_alpha   90.00
_cell.angle_beta   90.00
_cell.angle_gamma   90.00
#
_symmetry.space_group_name_H-M   'P 1'
#
loop_
_entity.id
_entity.type
_entity.pdbx_description
1 polymer ?
#
loop_
_entity_poly.entity_id
_entity_poly.type
_entity_poly.pdbx_seq_one_letter_code
_entity_poly.pdbx_strand_id
1 'polypeptide(L)'
;MIAYAVWQAYREGANTFAKIMESLRVRPMSRTDCIYVVGGIVAVLAGTGLILAAWSILARLGFLPPVETEPWCIDMSPLEGGDRLLLLLWAPMFVLNIVGEELLWRGYVQSRLAMRHSWLAIGLLWLAFHIPFGVSTLVLSLPLMLILPFIFDRTQNTTVAILIHAMFNGPAFLAAAFGLLPS
;
A
#
# COMPACT_ATOMS: atom_id res chain seq x y z
N MET A 1 7.85 -7.29 -9.45
CA MET A 1 8.10 -5.85 -9.18
C MET A 1 9.52 -5.59 -8.71
N ILE A 2 10.01 -6.23 -7.63
CA ILE A 2 11.40 -6.10 -7.14
C ILE A 2 12.44 -6.28 -8.27
N ALA A 3 12.37 -7.42 -8.97
CA ALA A 3 13.33 -7.74 -10.04
C ALA A 3 13.37 -6.65 -11.13
N TYR A 4 12.20 -6.11 -11.51
CA TYR A 4 12.12 -5.04 -12.49
C TYR A 4 12.73 -3.73 -11.97
N ALA A 5 12.38 -3.32 -10.75
CA ALA A 5 12.91 -2.08 -10.15
C ALA A 5 14.44 -2.15 -9.99
N VAL A 6 14.97 -3.28 -9.52
CA VAL A 6 16.40 -3.53 -9.38
C VAL A 6 17.09 -3.55 -10.74
N TRP A 7 16.52 -4.25 -11.72
CA TRP A 7 17.08 -4.31 -13.07
C TRP A 7 17.14 -2.94 -13.74
N GLN A 8 16.11 -2.12 -13.57
CA GLN A 8 16.10 -0.77 -14.13
C GLN A 8 17.13 0.15 -13.43
N ALA A 9 17.23 0.10 -12.10
CA ALA A 9 18.28 0.81 -11.38
C ALA A 9 19.69 0.40 -11.86
N TYR A 10 19.90 -0.90 -12.12
CA TYR A 10 21.14 -1.40 -12.70
C TYR A 10 21.41 -0.85 -14.10
N ARG A 11 20.39 -0.81 -14.98
CA ARG A 11 20.49 -0.23 -16.33
C ARG A 11 20.84 1.26 -16.33
N GLU A 12 20.46 1.98 -15.28
CA GLU A 12 20.81 3.39 -15.08
C GLU A 12 22.21 3.59 -14.47
N GLY A 13 22.98 2.52 -14.28
CA GLY A 13 24.38 2.58 -13.83
C GLY A 13 24.58 2.27 -12.34
N ALA A 14 23.53 1.85 -11.61
CA ALA A 14 23.67 1.36 -10.24
C ALA A 14 24.25 -0.06 -10.21
N ASN A 15 25.58 -0.16 -10.29
CA ASN A 15 26.30 -1.42 -10.41
C ASN A 15 26.66 -2.11 -9.08
N THR A 16 26.34 -1.50 -7.95
CA THR A 16 26.56 -2.07 -6.62
C THR A 16 25.26 -2.04 -5.81
N PHE A 17 25.14 -2.95 -4.83
CA PHE A 17 23.98 -3.01 -3.95
C PHE A 17 23.67 -1.65 -3.30
N ALA A 18 24.69 -0.97 -2.77
CA ALA A 18 24.54 0.36 -2.17
C ALA A 18 23.97 1.39 -3.16
N LYS A 19 24.47 1.42 -4.41
CA LYS A 19 23.96 2.33 -5.44
C LYS A 19 22.53 1.97 -5.86
N ILE A 20 22.17 0.68 -5.89
CA ILE A 20 20.81 0.24 -6.20
C ILE A 20 19.85 0.73 -5.12
N MET A 21 20.21 0.54 -3.85
CA MET A 21 19.42 1.04 -2.71
C MET A 21 19.29 2.55 -2.72
N GLU A 22 20.37 3.26 -3.01
CA GLU A 22 20.34 4.72 -3.15
C GLU A 22 19.46 5.19 -4.31
N SER A 23 19.58 4.56 -5.48
CA SER A 23 18.78 4.84 -6.69
C SER A 23 17.29 4.57 -6.48
N LEU A 24 16.96 3.55 -5.68
CA LEU A 24 15.60 3.22 -5.27
C LEU A 24 15.16 3.95 -3.99
N ARG A 25 15.93 4.94 -3.53
CA ARG A 25 15.64 5.77 -2.35
C ARG A 25 15.41 4.96 -1.06
N VAL A 26 15.98 3.76 -0.96
CA VAL A 26 15.95 2.94 0.25
C VAL A 26 17.00 3.46 1.21
N ARG A 27 16.57 4.09 2.30
CA ARG A 27 17.45 4.78 3.25
C ARG A 27 17.09 4.41 4.69
N PRO A 28 18.05 4.46 5.63
CA PRO A 28 17.74 4.34 7.05
C PRO A 28 16.81 5.49 7.49
N MET A 29 15.97 5.23 8.48
CA MET A 29 15.01 6.21 8.98
C MET A 29 15.67 7.27 9.86
N SER A 30 15.34 8.53 9.59
CA SER A 30 15.61 9.66 10.49
C SER A 30 14.50 9.85 11.53
N ARG A 31 14.71 10.73 12.52
CA ARG A 31 13.66 11.09 13.48
C ARG A 31 12.46 11.76 12.81
N THR A 32 12.70 12.57 11.78
CA THR A 32 11.65 13.20 10.98
C THR A 32 10.85 12.15 10.21
N ASP A 33 11.53 11.14 9.66
CA ASP A 33 10.87 10.01 9.00
C ASP A 33 9.95 9.24 9.96
N CYS A 34 10.34 9.06 11.22
CA CYS A 34 9.46 8.44 12.22
C CYS A 34 8.15 9.24 12.41
N ILE A 35 8.23 10.58 12.43
CA ILE A 35 7.03 11.44 12.53
C ILE A 35 6.14 11.24 11.30
N TYR A 36 6.73 11.17 10.10
CA TYR A 36 5.99 10.88 8.87
C TYR A 36 5.35 9.49 8.87
N VAL A 37 6.04 8.47 9.37
CA VAL A 37 5.48 7.11 9.50
C VAL A 37 4.28 7.12 10.44
N VAL A 38 4.45 7.64 11.66
CA VAL A 38 3.36 7.67 12.66
C VAL A 38 2.20 8.52 12.18
N GLY A 39 2.47 9.74 11.71
CA GLY A 39 1.45 10.66 11.19
C GLY A 39 0.75 10.09 9.95
N GLY A 40 1.49 9.44 9.05
CA GLY A 40 0.96 8.78 7.87
C GLY A 40 0.04 7.62 8.21
N ILE A 41 0.45 6.73 9.11
CA ILE A 41 -0.39 5.62 9.58
C ILE A 41 -1.68 6.15 10.20
N VAL A 42 -1.59 7.13 11.11
CA VAL A 42 -2.77 7.73 11.76
C VAL A 42 -3.69 8.38 10.73
N ALA A 43 -3.14 9.17 9.80
CA ALA A 43 -3.93 9.85 8.78
C ALA A 43 -4.62 8.87 7.81
N VAL A 44 -3.93 7.80 7.40
CA VAL A 44 -4.52 6.76 6.55
C VAL A 44 -5.63 6.02 7.28
N LEU A 45 -5.38 5.54 8.51
CA LEU A 45 -6.38 4.83 9.30
C LEU A 45 -7.61 5.69 9.60
N ALA A 46 -7.40 6.95 10.00
CA ALA A 46 -8.48 7.89 10.25
C ALA A 46 -9.28 8.18 8.97
N GLY A 47 -8.59 8.42 7.85
CA GLY A 47 -9.23 8.65 6.56
C GLY A 47 -10.05 7.45 6.10
N THR A 48 -9.49 6.25 6.16
CA THR A 48 -10.18 5.02 5.75
C THR A 48 -11.34 4.72 6.69
N GLY A 49 -11.18 4.90 8.00
CA GLY A 49 -12.25 4.74 8.99
C GLY A 49 -13.41 5.72 8.78
N LEU A 50 -13.13 6.98 8.43
CA LEU A 50 -14.16 7.97 8.11
C LEU A 50 -14.94 7.59 6.85
N ILE A 51 -14.24 7.15 5.79
CA ILE A 51 -14.88 6.69 4.55
C ILE A 51 -15.75 5.45 4.84
N LEU A 52 -15.22 4.47 5.58
CA LEU A 52 -15.96 3.27 5.97
C LEU A 52 -17.22 3.61 6.77
N ALA A 53 -17.12 4.51 7.75
CA ALA A 53 -18.26 4.96 8.54
C ALA A 53 -19.31 5.65 7.67
N ALA A 54 -18.89 6.58 6.80
CA ALA A 54 -19.79 7.27 5.89
C ALA A 54 -20.48 6.30 4.92
N TRP A 55 -19.72 5.38 4.31
CA TRP A 55 -20.27 4.34 3.43
C TRP A 55 -21.27 3.46 4.19
N SER A 56 -20.94 3.02 5.39
CA SER A 56 -21.80 2.17 6.22
C SER A 56 -23.13 2.86 6.57
N ILE A 57 -23.10 4.17 6.82
CA ILE A 57 -24.33 4.96 7.05
C ILE A 57 -25.16 5.03 5.77
N LEU A 58 -24.54 5.37 4.63
CA LEU A 58 -25.24 5.44 3.35
C LEU A 58 -25.83 4.09 2.92
N ALA A 59 -25.12 2.99 3.20
CA ALA A 59 -25.61 1.65 2.94
C ALA A 59 -26.82 1.30 3.81
N ARG A 60 -26.79 1.63 5.10
CA ARG A 60 -27.94 1.45 6.01
C ARG A 60 -29.16 2.28 5.61
N LEU A 61 -28.95 3.42 4.97
CA LEU A 61 -30.01 4.27 4.43
C LEU A 61 -30.51 3.82 3.05
N GLY A 62 -29.91 2.78 2.46
CA GLY A 62 -30.29 2.25 1.15
C GLY A 62 -29.73 3.02 -0.06
N PHE A 63 -28.80 3.96 0.15
CA PHE A 63 -28.18 4.72 -0.94
C PHE A 63 -27.01 3.99 -1.61
N LEU A 64 -26.35 3.06 -0.90
CA LEU A 64 -25.20 2.30 -1.39
C LEU A 64 -25.36 0.81 -1.04
N PRO A 65 -24.69 -0.10 -1.78
CA PRO A 65 -24.56 -1.48 -1.34
C PRO A 65 -23.67 -1.59 -0.08
N PRO A 66 -23.75 -2.72 0.65
CA PRO A 66 -22.76 -3.05 1.68
C PRO A 66 -21.33 -2.95 1.15
N VAL A 67 -20.39 -2.73 2.06
CA VAL A 67 -18.97 -2.70 1.72
C VAL A 67 -18.50 -4.13 1.49
N GLU A 68 -18.12 -4.42 0.25
CA GLU A 68 -17.42 -5.66 -0.09
C GLU A 68 -15.91 -5.39 -0.12
N THR A 69 -15.13 -6.14 0.65
CA THR A 69 -13.65 -6.02 0.65
C THR A 69 -12.97 -7.07 -0.20
N GLU A 70 -13.74 -7.97 -0.81
CA GLU A 70 -13.24 -9.05 -1.64
C GLU A 70 -13.09 -8.61 -3.10
N PRO A 71 -11.97 -8.92 -3.78
CA PRO A 71 -11.88 -8.74 -5.21
C PRO A 71 -12.92 -9.59 -5.93
N TRP A 72 -13.56 -9.05 -6.97
CA TRP A 72 -14.61 -9.75 -7.75
C TRP A 72 -14.19 -11.10 -8.37
N CYS A 73 -12.89 -11.41 -8.41
CA CYS A 73 -12.33 -12.62 -8.98
C CYS A 73 -11.76 -13.60 -7.93
N ILE A 74 -11.83 -13.29 -6.63
CA ILE A 74 -11.24 -14.09 -5.55
C ILE A 74 -12.27 -14.23 -4.42
N ASP A 75 -12.58 -15.47 -4.05
CA ASP A 75 -13.31 -15.79 -2.83
C ASP A 75 -12.32 -15.71 -1.64
N MET A 76 -12.59 -14.81 -0.70
CA MET A 76 -11.77 -14.60 0.50
C MET A 76 -12.41 -15.26 1.73
N SER A 77 -12.71 -16.55 1.65
CA SER A 77 -13.15 -17.33 2.80
C SER A 77 -12.11 -17.30 3.95
N PRO A 78 -12.54 -17.12 5.22
CA PRO A 78 -11.63 -17.13 6.37
C PRO A 78 -10.85 -18.44 6.51
N LEU A 79 -9.64 -18.36 7.06
CA LEU A 79 -8.77 -19.53 7.29
C LEU A 79 -9.23 -20.31 8.54
N GLU A 80 -9.58 -21.58 8.35
CA GLU A 80 -10.02 -22.47 9.41
C GLU A 80 -8.98 -23.55 9.76
N GLY A 81 -8.97 -23.98 11.03
CA GLY A 81 -8.17 -25.13 11.47
C GLY A 81 -6.69 -25.09 11.04
N GLY A 82 -6.28 -26.11 10.29
CA GLY A 82 -4.91 -26.28 9.78
C GLY A 82 -4.52 -25.31 8.67
N ASP A 83 -5.48 -24.70 7.98
CA ASP A 83 -5.23 -23.76 6.87
C ASP A 83 -4.57 -22.46 7.37
N ARG A 84 -4.63 -22.20 8.68
CA ARG A 84 -3.87 -21.12 9.33
C ARG A 84 -2.36 -21.26 9.13
N LEU A 85 -1.84 -22.46 8.85
CA LEU A 85 -0.45 -22.66 8.47
C LEU A 85 -0.09 -21.98 7.14
N LEU A 86 -1.07 -21.67 6.28
CA LEU A 86 -0.86 -20.87 5.07
C LEU A 86 -0.36 -19.45 5.39
N LEU A 87 -0.58 -18.94 6.61
CA LEU A 87 0.01 -17.67 7.05
C LEU A 87 1.55 -17.69 7.03
N LEU A 88 2.19 -18.87 7.17
CA LEU A 88 3.64 -19.01 7.06
C LEU A 88 4.13 -18.82 5.62
N LEU A 89 3.36 -19.29 4.63
CA LEU A 89 3.62 -19.05 3.21
C LEU A 89 3.26 -17.62 2.81
N TRP A 90 2.28 -17.05 3.50
CA TRP A 90 1.85 -15.69 3.26
C TRP A 90 2.89 -14.66 3.72
N ALA A 91 3.57 -14.86 4.86
CA ALA A 91 4.57 -13.92 5.36
C ALA A 91 5.63 -13.49 4.30
N PRO A 92 6.30 -14.41 3.58
CA PRO A 92 7.23 -14.01 2.52
C PRO A 92 6.51 -13.37 1.32
N MET A 93 5.31 -13.85 0.95
CA MET A 93 4.50 -13.24 -0.11
C MET A 93 4.12 -11.79 0.21
N PHE A 94 3.75 -11.51 1.47
CA PHE A 94 3.43 -10.18 1.96
C PHE A 94 4.62 -9.25 1.87
N VAL A 95 5.79 -9.71 2.30
CA VAL A 95 7.03 -8.93 2.17
C VAL A 95 7.33 -8.65 0.70
N LEU A 96 7.27 -9.67 -0.17
CA LEU A 96 7.53 -9.51 -1.60
C LEU A 96 6.53 -8.59 -2.29
N ASN A 97 5.27 -8.62 -1.86
CA ASN A 97 4.23 -7.72 -2.34
C ASN A 97 4.54 -6.28 -1.91
N ILE A 98 4.53 -5.98 -0.61
CA ILE A 98 4.65 -4.61 -0.11
C ILE A 98 5.99 -4.00 -0.50
N VAL A 99 7.10 -4.70 -0.24
CA VAL A 99 8.43 -4.20 -0.61
C VAL A 99 8.55 -4.08 -2.12
N GLY A 100 8.01 -5.04 -2.87
CA GLY A 100 8.03 -5.00 -4.33
C GLY A 100 7.27 -3.83 -4.91
N GLU A 101 6.08 -3.55 -4.40
CA GLU A 101 5.27 -2.40 -4.80
C GLU A 101 5.97 -1.10 -4.47
N GLU A 102 6.48 -0.92 -3.25
CA GLU A 102 7.14 0.32 -2.88
C GLU A 102 8.45 0.57 -3.62
N LEU A 103 9.25 -0.48 -3.85
CA LEU A 103 10.46 -0.36 -4.66
C LEU A 103 10.13 0.04 -6.11
N LEU A 104 9.03 -0.46 -6.67
CA LEU A 104 8.60 -0.10 -8.01
C LEU A 104 7.98 1.30 -8.04
N TRP A 105 6.88 1.52 -7.33
CA TRP A 105 6.07 2.72 -7.43
C TRP A 105 6.78 3.95 -6.85
N ARG A 106 7.38 3.84 -5.67
CA ARG A 106 8.02 4.97 -4.98
C ARG A 106 9.49 5.04 -5.35
N GLY A 107 10.20 3.93 -5.09
CA GLY A 107 11.63 3.83 -5.29
C GLY A 107 12.05 4.07 -6.74
N TYR A 108 11.33 3.50 -7.71
CA TYR A 108 11.65 3.65 -9.12
C TYR A 108 10.82 4.73 -9.81
N VAL A 109 9.50 4.53 -9.98
CA VAL A 109 8.66 5.36 -10.85
C VAL A 109 8.52 6.79 -10.32
N GLN A 110 8.03 6.97 -9.08
CA GLN A 110 7.76 8.30 -8.53
C GLN A 110 9.05 9.13 -8.35
N SER A 111 10.15 8.51 -7.92
CA SER A 111 11.42 9.20 -7.71
C SER A 111 12.05 9.77 -9.00
N ARG A 112 11.57 9.33 -10.18
CA ARG A 112 12.02 9.78 -11.50
C ARG A 112 11.06 10.77 -12.16
N LEU A 113 9.91 11.04 -11.54
CA LEU A 113 8.97 12.03 -12.04
C LEU A 113 9.42 13.45 -11.65
N ALA A 114 9.90 14.21 -12.63
CA ALA A 114 10.32 15.61 -12.45
C ALA A 114 9.16 16.62 -12.52
N MET A 115 7.95 16.23 -12.12
CA MET A 115 6.75 17.08 -12.21
C MET A 115 6.30 17.60 -10.84
N ARG A 116 5.82 18.84 -10.81
CA ARG A 116 5.24 19.44 -9.60
C ARG A 116 3.98 18.67 -9.21
N HIS A 117 3.90 18.20 -7.96
CA HIS A 117 2.82 17.33 -7.45
C HIS A 117 2.78 15.93 -8.12
N SER A 118 3.94 15.35 -8.43
CA SER A 118 4.05 13.96 -8.93
C SER A 118 3.31 12.94 -8.06
N TRP A 119 3.19 13.21 -6.76
CA TRP A 119 2.45 12.38 -5.81
C TRP A 119 0.98 12.17 -6.21
N LEU A 120 0.31 13.17 -6.77
CA LEU A 120 -1.10 13.04 -7.14
C LEU A 120 -1.24 12.16 -8.39
N ALA A 121 -0.39 12.40 -9.39
CA ALA A 121 -0.39 11.59 -10.62
C ALA A 121 -0.07 10.13 -10.31
N ILE A 122 0.93 9.86 -9.47
CA ILE A 122 1.27 8.50 -9.04
C ILE A 122 0.18 7.89 -8.17
N GLY A 123 -0.43 8.65 -7.26
CA GLY A 123 -1.55 8.16 -6.47
C GLY A 123 -2.72 7.70 -7.32
N LEU A 124 -3.05 8.44 -8.38
CA LEU A 124 -4.11 8.08 -9.34
C LEU A 124 -3.73 6.87 -10.19
N LEU A 125 -2.48 6.77 -10.66
CA LEU A 125 -2.00 5.61 -11.41
C LEU A 125 -1.97 4.35 -10.54
N TRP A 126 -1.57 4.48 -9.28
CA TRP A 126 -1.55 3.39 -8.32
C TRP A 126 -2.98 2.97 -7.91
N LEU A 127 -3.91 3.93 -7.81
CA LEU A 127 -5.34 3.63 -7.66
C LEU A 127 -5.88 2.86 -8.87
N ALA A 128 -5.51 3.27 -10.10
CA ALA A 128 -5.90 2.57 -11.31
C ALA A 128 -5.34 1.13 -11.38
N PHE A 129 -4.12 0.92 -10.89
CA PHE A 129 -3.53 -0.42 -10.75
C PHE A 129 -4.37 -1.34 -9.85
N HIS A 130 -5.14 -0.79 -8.91
CA HIS A 130 -6.01 -1.52 -7.99
C HIS A 130 -7.45 -1.71 -8.49
N ILE A 131 -7.79 -1.29 -9.72
CA ILE A 131 -9.16 -1.44 -10.26
C ILE A 131 -9.72 -2.87 -10.09
N PRO A 132 -8.94 -3.95 -10.28
CA PRO A 132 -9.43 -5.31 -10.09
C PRO A 132 -9.89 -5.66 -8.66
N PHE A 133 -9.64 -4.83 -7.63
CA PHE A 133 -10.03 -5.09 -6.25
C PHE A 133 -11.48 -4.67 -5.92
N GLY A 134 -12.20 -4.07 -6.87
CA GLY A 134 -13.59 -3.64 -6.68
C GLY A 134 -13.71 -2.20 -6.17
N VAL A 135 -14.89 -1.59 -6.41
CA VAL A 135 -15.13 -0.16 -6.21
C VAL A 135 -15.07 0.24 -4.73
N SER A 136 -15.68 -0.55 -3.85
CA SER A 136 -15.66 -0.35 -2.39
C SER A 136 -14.22 -0.34 -1.87
N THR A 137 -13.42 -1.34 -2.24
CA THR A 137 -12.00 -1.44 -1.86
C THR A 137 -11.17 -0.27 -2.38
N LEU A 138 -11.39 0.15 -3.63
CA LEU A 138 -10.73 1.33 -4.21
C LEU A 138 -11.02 2.59 -3.38
N VAL A 139 -12.30 2.83 -3.06
CA VAL A 139 -12.75 4.01 -2.31
C VAL A 139 -12.19 4.00 -0.89
N LEU A 140 -12.20 2.84 -0.21
CA LEU A 140 -11.59 2.69 1.11
C LEU A 140 -10.07 2.90 1.11
N SER A 141 -9.42 2.57 0.00
CA SER A 141 -7.97 2.71 -0.18
C SER A 141 -7.53 4.12 -0.57
N LEU A 142 -8.45 5.02 -0.96
CA LEU A 142 -8.13 6.39 -1.38
C LEU A 142 -7.19 7.15 -0.42
N PRO A 143 -7.39 7.10 0.92
CA PRO A 143 -6.48 7.76 1.86
C PRO A 143 -5.04 7.27 1.71
N LEU A 144 -4.82 5.95 1.65
CA LEU A 144 -3.48 5.38 1.42
C LEU A 144 -2.93 5.80 0.06
N MET A 145 -3.75 5.72 -0.99
CA MET A 145 -3.37 6.00 -2.38
C MET A 145 -2.90 7.45 -2.59
N LEU A 146 -3.36 8.39 -1.75
CA LEU A 146 -2.97 9.80 -1.83
C LEU A 146 -1.91 10.19 -0.79
N ILE A 147 -2.07 9.74 0.46
CA ILE A 147 -1.17 10.10 1.56
C ILE A 147 0.21 9.48 1.37
N LEU A 148 0.28 8.21 0.93
CA LEU A 148 1.54 7.50 0.82
C LEU A 148 2.47 8.10 -0.26
N PRO A 149 2.03 8.37 -1.50
CA PRO A 149 2.85 9.11 -2.47
C PRO A 149 3.20 10.52 -2.00
N PHE A 150 2.29 11.21 -1.30
CA PHE A 150 2.55 12.54 -0.76
C PHE A 150 3.69 12.51 0.27
N ILE A 151 3.66 11.57 1.21
CA ILE A 151 4.71 11.42 2.21
C ILE A 151 6.03 11.03 1.55
N PHE A 152 6.01 10.16 0.55
CA PHE A 152 7.21 9.84 -0.22
C PHE A 152 7.78 11.09 -0.90
N ASP A 153 6.95 11.96 -1.48
CA ASP A 153 7.39 13.21 -2.10
C ASP A 153 8.17 14.10 -1.12
N ARG A 154 7.76 14.12 0.16
CA ARG A 154 8.40 14.90 1.23
C ARG A 154 9.64 14.26 1.84
N THR A 155 9.67 12.93 1.93
CA THR A 155 10.75 12.20 2.62
C THR A 155 11.83 11.72 1.66
N GLN A 156 11.47 11.46 0.39
CA GLN A 156 12.31 10.79 -0.59
C GLN A 156 12.96 9.53 -0.01
N ASN A 157 12.18 8.78 0.79
CA ASN A 157 12.63 7.59 1.50
C ASN A 157 11.62 6.45 1.33
N THR A 158 11.99 5.45 0.54
CA THR A 158 11.14 4.27 0.26
C THR A 158 10.90 3.43 1.51
N THR A 159 11.82 3.43 2.47
CA THR A 159 11.62 2.73 3.75
C THR A 159 10.43 3.28 4.53
N VAL A 160 10.21 4.60 4.50
CA VAL A 160 9.03 5.24 5.10
C VAL A 160 7.75 4.73 4.45
N ALA A 161 7.74 4.66 3.13
CA ALA A 161 6.58 4.19 2.38
C ALA A 161 6.29 2.70 2.66
N ILE A 162 7.33 1.85 2.71
CA ILE A 162 7.21 0.43 3.07
C ILE A 162 6.55 0.26 4.43
N LEU A 163 6.97 1.03 5.44
CA LEU A 163 6.43 0.88 6.79
C LEU A 163 4.98 1.32 6.90
N ILE A 164 4.60 2.46 6.29
CA ILE A 164 3.20 2.91 6.28
C ILE A 164 2.34 1.89 5.53
N HIS A 165 2.80 1.42 4.36
CA HIS A 165 2.06 0.45 3.56
C HIS A 165 1.89 -0.87 4.32
N ALA A 166 2.97 -1.44 4.87
CA ALA A 166 2.93 -2.68 5.63
C ALA A 166 2.01 -2.58 6.86
N MET A 167 2.06 -1.46 7.58
CA MET A 167 1.24 -1.26 8.78
C MET A 167 -0.24 -1.03 8.49
N PHE A 168 -0.59 -0.60 7.28
CA PHE A 168 -1.97 -0.54 6.85
C PHE A 168 -2.47 -1.89 6.32
N ASN A 169 -1.73 -2.48 5.37
CA ASN A 169 -2.16 -3.70 4.68
C ASN A 169 -2.06 -4.96 5.57
N GLY A 170 -1.04 -5.06 6.43
CA GLY A 170 -0.82 -6.24 7.27
C GLY A 170 -1.99 -6.53 8.21
N PRO A 171 -2.42 -5.56 9.04
CA PRO A 171 -3.58 -5.74 9.91
C PRO A 171 -4.88 -5.97 9.14
N ALA A 172 -5.10 -5.28 8.02
CA ALA A 172 -6.28 -5.48 7.18
C ALA A 172 -6.34 -6.92 6.63
N PHE A 173 -5.21 -7.45 6.18
CA PHE A 173 -5.12 -8.83 5.73
C PHE A 173 -5.38 -9.83 6.86
N LEU A 174 -4.77 -9.64 8.03
CA LEU A 174 -5.01 -10.53 9.17
C LEU A 174 -6.50 -10.50 9.57
N ALA A 175 -7.12 -9.32 9.55
CA ALA A 175 -8.55 -9.19 9.77
C ALA A 175 -9.36 -10.00 8.74
N ALA A 176 -9.02 -9.92 7.45
CA ALA A 176 -9.67 -10.72 6.40
C ALA A 176 -9.48 -12.23 6.64
N ALA A 177 -8.25 -12.67 6.87
CA ALA A 177 -7.89 -14.07 7.06
C ALA A 177 -8.58 -14.71 8.28
N PHE A 178 -8.93 -13.91 9.29
CA PHE A 178 -9.68 -14.36 10.46
C PHE A 178 -11.18 -14.06 10.41
N GLY A 179 -11.71 -13.57 9.28
CA GLY A 179 -13.14 -13.25 9.12
C GLY A 179 -13.63 -12.10 10.01
N LEU A 180 -12.74 -11.16 10.34
CA LEU A 180 -13.04 -9.97 11.14
C LEU A 180 -13.50 -8.77 10.29
N LEU A 181 -13.38 -8.86 8.96
CA LEU A 181 -13.88 -7.84 8.05
C LEU A 181 -15.37 -8.07 7.72
N PRO A 182 -16.13 -7.02 7.40
CA PRO A 182 -17.49 -7.16 6.92
C PRO A 182 -17.49 -7.90 5.57
N SER A 183 -18.33 -8.92 5.47
CA SER A 183 -18.68 -9.65 4.24
C SER A 183 -20.10 -9.30 3.81
#